data_AF-F7JKD5-F1
#
_entry.id   AF-F7JKD5-F1
#
_cell.length_a   1.000
_cell.length_b   1.000
_cell.length_c   1.000
_cell.angle_alpha   90.00
_cell.angle_beta   90.00
_cell.angle_gamma   90.00
#
_symmetry.space_group_name_H-M   'P 1'
#
loop_
_entity.id
_entity.type
_entity.pdbx_description
1 polymer ?
#
loop_
_entity_poly.entity_id
_entity_poly.type
_entity_poly.pdbx_seq_one_letter_code
_entity_poly.pdbx_strand_id
1 'polypeptide(L)' 'MSITYEHQNGFSAVLYGKSSMSILRNKKEVLHTGNRSVNTEKEVMDFLDKFPEYMNGMNDSIESSIRNQEVMKD' A
#
# COMPACT_ATOMS: atom_id res chain seq x y z
N MET A 1 2.21 -17.76 11.48
CA MET A 1 1.78 -18.21 10.13
C MET A 1 1.44 -16.97 9.31
N SER A 2 1.93 -16.88 8.08
CA SER A 2 1.57 -15.82 7.14
C SER A 2 0.88 -16.42 5.92
N ILE A 3 0.04 -15.62 5.27
CA ILE A 3 -0.62 -15.97 4.01
C ILE A 3 -0.19 -14.94 2.98
N THR A 4 0.20 -15.39 1.79
CA THR A 4 0.64 -14.51 0.70
C THR A 4 -0.37 -14.57 -0.44
N TYR A 5 -0.75 -13.41 -0.96
CA TYR A 5 -1.59 -13.27 -2.14
C TYR A 5 -0.82 -12.49 -3.19
N GLU A 6 -0.76 -13.03 -4.40
CA GLU A 6 -0.12 -12.40 -5.55
C GLU A 6 -1.17 -11.89 -6.51
N HIS A 7 -0.99 -10.66 -7.00
CA HIS A 7 -1.90 -10.05 -7.95
C HIS A 7 -1.20 -9.79 -9.29
N GLN A 8 -1.96 -9.90 -10.38
CA GLN A 8 -1.46 -9.76 -11.76
C GLN A 8 -0.86 -8.38 -12.09
N ASN A 9 -1.17 -7.35 -11.29
CA ASN A 9 -0.55 -6.02 -11.42
C ASN A 9 0.86 -5.92 -10.84
N GLY A 10 1.44 -7.04 -10.38
CA GLY A 10 2.80 -7.12 -9.87
C GLY A 10 2.97 -6.74 -8.40
N PHE A 11 1.86 -6.51 -7.69
CA PHE A 11 1.86 -6.37 -6.23
C PHE A 11 1.49 -7.70 -5.55
N SER A 12 2.01 -7.88 -4.34
CA SER A 12 1.59 -8.97 -3.47
C SER A 12 1.33 -8.47 -2.06
N ALA A 13 0.45 -9.16 -1.33
CA ALA A 13 0.15 -8.89 0.06
C ALA A 13 0.57 -10.06 0.94
N VAL A 14 1.30 -9.77 2.01
CA VAL A 14 1.66 -10.75 3.05
C VAL A 14 0.88 -10.41 4.31
N LEU A 15 -0.02 -11.31 4.68
CA LEU A 15 -0.90 -11.20 5.83
C LEU A 15 -0.26 -11.90 7.02
N TYR A 16 0.13 -11.15 8.05
CA TYR A 16 0.76 -11.68 9.27
C TYR A 16 -0.27 -11.84 10.40
N GLY A 17 -0.62 -13.09 10.71
CA GLY A 17 -1.59 -13.38 11.76
C GLY A 17 -2.93 -12.69 11.50
N LYS A 18 -3.46 -12.00 12.53
CA LYS A 18 -4.70 -11.20 12.44
C LYS A 18 -4.46 -9.69 12.46
N SER A 19 -3.21 -9.26 12.62
CA SER A 19 -2.88 -7.89 13.01
C SER A 19 -2.30 -7.06 11.88
N SER A 20 -1.36 -7.58 11.09
CA SER A 20 -0.61 -6.73 10.16
C SER A 20 -0.56 -7.29 8.75
N MET A 21 -0.25 -6.40 7.81
CA MET A 21 -0.09 -6.73 6.40
C MET A 21 1.07 -5.94 5.81
N SER A 22 1.86 -6.57 4.95
CA SER A 22 2.83 -5.89 4.08
C SER A 22 2.39 -6.00 2.63
N ILE A 23 2.57 -4.92 1.87
CA ILE A 23 2.43 -4.91 0.42
C ILE A 23 3.83 -4.85 -0.18
N LEU A 24 4.09 -5.75 -1.13
CA LEU A 24 5.36 -5.86 -1.82
C LEU A 24 5.18 -5.63 -3.31
N ARG A 25 6.22 -5.08 -3.94
CA ARG A 25 6.39 -5.02 -5.40
C ARG A 25 7.79 -5.49 -5.73
N ASN A 26 7.95 -6.44 -6.63
CA ASN A 26 9.27 -7.01 -6.97
C ASN A 26 10.06 -7.48 -5.72
N LYS A 27 9.38 -8.13 -4.77
CA LYS A 27 9.93 -8.60 -3.48
C LYS A 27 10.44 -7.51 -2.53
N LYS A 28 10.20 -6.23 -2.83
CA LYS A 28 10.48 -5.11 -1.92
C LYS A 28 9.19 -4.65 -1.25
N GLU A 29 9.23 -4.45 0.05
CA GLU A 29 8.10 -3.88 0.79
C GLU A 29 7.92 -2.41 0.40
N VAL A 30 6.69 -2.04 0.06
CA VAL A 30 6.30 -0.68 -0.32
C VAL A 30 5.29 -0.07 0.64
N LEU A 31 4.57 -0.88 1.40
CA LEU A 31 3.68 -0.43 2.45
C LEU A 31 3.60 -1.50 3.55
N HIS A 32 3.66 -1.07 4.80
CA HIS A 32 3.39 -1.91 5.96
C HIS A 32 2.26 -1.32 6.77
N THR A 33 1.24 -2.12 7.09
CA THR A 33 0.13 -1.69 7.95
C THR A 33 0.30 -2.29 9.34
N GLY A 34 0.40 -1.42 10.36
CA GLY A 34 0.47 -1.83 11.77
C GLY A 34 -0.83 -2.43 12.31
N ASN A 35 -1.95 -2.18 11.62
CA ASN A 35 -3.22 -2.88 11.79
C ASN A 35 -3.82 -3.16 10.40
N ARG A 36 -4.40 -4.34 10.16
CA ARG A 36 -5.02 -4.71 8.89
C ARG A 36 -6.55 -4.70 9.00
N SER A 37 -7.22 -4.11 8.03
CA SER A 37 -8.69 -4.17 7.88
C SER A 37 -9.14 -5.31 6.96
N VAL A 38 -8.23 -5.80 6.10
CA VAL A 38 -8.48 -6.90 5.16
C VAL A 38 -8.16 -8.25 5.80
N ASN A 39 -9.09 -9.20 5.69
CA ASN A 39 -9.00 -10.51 6.33
C ASN A 39 -9.31 -11.68 5.40
N THR A 40 -9.99 -11.45 4.28
CA THR A 40 -10.31 -12.48 3.28
C THR A 40 -9.48 -12.33 2.02
N GLU A 41 -9.30 -13.42 1.27
CA GLU A 41 -8.65 -13.37 -0.05
C GLU A 41 -9.30 -12.34 -0.97
N LYS A 42 -10.64 -12.32 -1.04
CA LYS A 42 -11.37 -11.37 -1.87
C LYS A 42 -11.05 -9.92 -1.49
N GLU A 43 -11.10 -9.59 -0.20
CA GLU A 43 -10.77 -8.23 0.28
C GLU A 43 -9.32 -7.84 -0.05
N VAL A 44 -8.39 -8.79 0.02
CA VAL A 44 -6.99 -8.57 -0.35
C VAL A 44 -6.86 -8.32 -1.84
N MET A 45 -7.54 -9.11 -2.68
CA MET A 45 -7.51 -8.92 -4.13
C MET A 45 -8.15 -7.60 -4.55
N ASP A 46 -9.32 -7.26 -3.99
CA ASP A 46 -10.00 -5.98 -4.23
C ASP A 46 -9.14 -4.78 -3.80
N PHE A 47 -8.37 -4.93 -2.70
CA PHE A 47 -7.41 -3.93 -2.26
C PHE A 47 -6.22 -3.82 -3.20
N LEU A 48 -5.62 -4.95 -3.60
CA LEU A 48 -4.47 -4.99 -4.51
C LEU A 48 -4.79 -4.43 -5.89
N ASP A 49 -6.02 -4.63 -6.38
CA ASP A 49 -6.50 -4.06 -7.66
C ASP A 49 -6.46 -2.53 -7.65
N LYS A 50 -6.92 -1.92 -6.56
CA LYS A 50 -6.97 -0.45 -6.37
C LYS A 50 -5.68 0.16 -5.83
N PHE A 51 -4.72 -0.68 -5.42
CA PHE A 51 -3.49 -0.23 -4.79
C PHE A 51 -2.62 0.72 -5.66
N PRO A 52 -2.52 0.54 -6.99
CA PRO A 52 -1.82 1.51 -7.85
C PRO A 52 -2.43 2.92 -7.78
N GLU A 53 -3.76 3.04 -7.78
CA GLU A 53 -4.45 4.32 -7.68
C GLU A 53 -4.21 4.97 -6.31
N TYR A 54 -4.25 4.16 -5.25
CA TYR A 54 -3.93 4.61 -3.90
C TYR A 54 -2.50 5.18 -3.80
N MET A 55 -1.51 4.50 -4.38
CA MET A 55 -0.12 4.96 -4.39
C MET A 55 0.07 6.24 -5.22
N ASN A 56 -0.63 6.38 -6.34
CA ASN A 56 -0.60 7.61 -7.14
C ASN A 56 -1.16 8.80 -6.35
N GLY A 57 -2.31 8.62 -5.68
CA GLY A 57 -2.89 9.68 -4.85
C GLY A 57 -2.00 10.08 -3.66
N MET A 58 -1.25 9.12 -3.08
CA MET A 58 -0.25 9.44 -2.05
C MET A 58 0.92 10.26 -2.59
N ASN A 59 1.44 9.92 -3.78
CA ASN A 59 2.51 10.67 -4.41
C ASN A 59 2.06 12.12 -4.71
N ASP A 60 0.87 12.31 -5.27
CA ASP A 60 0.31 13.64 -5.54
C ASP A 60 0.16 14.48 -4.25
N SER A 61 -0.26 13.82 -3.15
CA SER A 61 -0.36 14.47 -1.84
C SER A 61 1.00 14.86 -1.26
N ILE A 62 2.05 14.05 -1.47
CA ILE A 62 3.40 14.35 -1.00
C ILE A 62 4.00 15.49 -1.83
N GLU A 63 3.88 15.44 -3.16
CA GLU A 63 4.38 16.49 -4.06
C GLU A 63 3.74 17.85 -3.77
N SER A 64 2.41 17.89 -3.60
CA SER A 64 1.70 19.12 -3.22
C SER A 64 2.14 19.66 -1.85
N SER A 65 2.41 18.78 -0.89
CA SER A 65 2.90 19.16 0.44
C SER A 65 4.31 19.78 0.38
N ILE A 66 5.20 19.21 -0.42
CA ILE A 66 6.57 19.74 -0.62
C ILE A 66 6.51 21.10 -1.32
N ARG A 67 5.71 21.24 -2.37
CA ARG A 67 5.56 22.50 -3.11
C ARG A 67 5.06 23.65 -2.25
N ASN A 68 4.12 23.38 -1.34
CA ASN A 68 3.60 24.39 -0.41
C ASN A 68 4.66 24.85 0.62
N GLN A 69 5.66 24.03 0.95
CA GLN A 69 6.75 24.41 1.85
C GLN A 69 7.80 25.31 1.18
N GLU A 70 7.95 25.27 -0.14
CA GLU A 70 8.87 26.16 -0.88
C GLU A 70 8.31 27.57 -1.05
N VAL A 71 6.98 27.72 -1.22
CA VAL A 71 6.32 29.02 -1.43
C VAL A 71 6.20 29.85 -0.12
N MET A 72 6.36 29.23 1.04
CA MET A 72 6.28 29.91 2.35
C MET A 72 7.63 30.45 2.86
N LYS A 73 8.69 30.42 2.04
CA LYS A 73 10.03 30.90 2.40
C LYS A 73 10.35 32.33 1.92
N ASP A 74 9.40 33.03 1.31
CA ASP A 74 9.54 34.42 0.85
C ASP A 74 8.87 35.43 1.80
#